data_AF-U5NAY3-F1
#
_entry.id   AF-U5NAY3-F1
#
_cell.length_a   1.000
_cell.length_b   1.000
_cell.length_c   1.000
_cell.angle_alpha   90.00
_cell.angle_beta   90.00
_cell.angle_gamma   90.00
#
_symmetry.space_group_name_H-M   'P 1'
#
loop_
_entity.id
_entity.type
_entity.pdbx_description
1 polymer ?
#
loop_
_entity_poly.entity_id
_entity_poly.type
_entity_poly.pdbx_seq_one_letter_code
_entity_poly.pdbx_strand_id
1 'polypeptide(L)'
;MKKQWWMVAALAAAGSAAQAHELYAGVGLPGLVELGYAFPMARNWGVRAEFAGGLKADKNGEREGVNYLGEIRSNRVGLLADWFPFESGFRLVGGLTVNDIKANLRGVGAGTATINSKTVDMTGETFNVDVRFPSVTPYVGIGYGHHLRDTKGWGFHADLGVMVGSFNTKVETTLVDSGKVDQADIDAETQDLRDSLNSHSILPSLSLGVTYTY
;
A
#
# COMPACT_ATOMS: atom_id res chain seq x y z
N MET A 1 3.33 -2.65 26.17
CA MET A 1 4.07 -2.25 24.95
C MET A 1 5.57 -2.36 25.25
N LYS A 2 6.24 -3.45 24.83
CA LYS A 2 7.71 -3.70 24.89
C LYS A 2 7.95 -5.21 24.76
N LYS A 3 7.77 -5.81 23.57
CA LYS A 3 8.16 -7.24 23.36
C LYS A 3 8.21 -7.72 21.89
N GLN A 4 8.50 -6.86 20.92
CA GLN A 4 8.58 -7.27 19.50
C GLN A 4 9.92 -7.01 18.79
N TRP A 5 10.92 -6.48 19.49
CA TRP A 5 12.24 -6.14 18.89
C TRP A 5 13.20 -7.32 18.71
N TRP A 6 12.78 -8.54 19.06
CA TRP A 6 13.67 -9.70 19.17
C TRP A 6 13.60 -10.60 17.93
N MET A 7 12.57 -10.46 17.09
CA MET A 7 12.41 -11.28 15.89
C MET A 7 13.19 -10.76 14.68
N VAL A 8 13.60 -9.49 14.65
CA VAL A 8 14.47 -8.95 13.58
C VAL A 8 15.93 -9.40 13.76
N ALA A 9 16.37 -9.63 15.01
CA ALA A 9 17.73 -10.09 15.30
C ALA A 9 17.92 -11.61 15.08
N ALA A 10 16.85 -12.40 15.12
CA ALA A 10 16.94 -13.86 15.02
C ALA A 10 17.12 -14.38 13.57
N LEU A 11 16.72 -13.61 12.55
CA LEU A 11 16.94 -14.00 11.15
C LEU A 11 18.38 -13.76 10.67
N ALA A 12 19.14 -12.88 11.34
CA ALA A 12 20.51 -12.56 10.96
C ALA A 12 21.54 -13.65 11.32
N ALA A 13 21.17 -14.65 12.11
CA ALA A 13 22.10 -15.64 12.66
C ALA A 13 22.09 -17.01 11.96
N ALA A 14 21.32 -17.20 10.88
CA ALA A 14 21.19 -18.49 10.18
C ALA A 14 21.81 -18.50 8.76
N GLY A 15 22.59 -17.48 8.39
CA GLY A 15 23.29 -17.43 7.10
C GLY A 15 24.60 -18.21 7.14
N SER A 16 24.69 -19.29 6.36
CA SER A 16 25.95 -19.98 6.10
C SER A 16 26.90 -19.02 5.36
N ALA A 17 28.16 -18.95 5.78
CA ALA A 17 29.17 -17.95 5.36
C ALA A 17 29.59 -17.95 3.87
N ALA A 18 28.79 -18.52 2.97
CA ALA A 18 29.08 -18.65 1.54
C ALA A 18 28.11 -17.87 0.63
N GLN A 19 27.12 -17.15 1.18
CA GLN A 19 26.13 -16.42 0.40
C GLN A 19 26.15 -14.93 0.78
N ALA A 20 26.38 -14.07 -0.21
CA ALA A 20 26.42 -12.61 -0.02
C ALA A 20 25.03 -12.12 0.39
N HIS A 21 24.95 -11.38 1.49
CA HIS A 21 23.70 -10.83 1.99
C HIS A 21 23.60 -9.34 1.65
N GLU A 22 22.40 -8.84 1.45
CA GLU A 22 22.20 -7.45 1.04
C GLU A 22 21.17 -6.76 1.93
N LEU A 23 21.53 -5.57 2.41
CA LEU A 23 20.61 -4.62 3.03
C LEU A 23 20.32 -3.51 2.04
N TYR A 24 19.09 -3.02 2.00
CA TYR A 24 18.74 -1.93 1.11
C TYR A 24 17.76 -0.97 1.76
N ALA A 25 17.83 0.27 1.28
CA ALA A 25 16.97 1.36 1.70
C ALA A 25 16.58 2.18 0.47
N GLY A 26 15.35 2.65 0.43
CA GLY A 26 14.82 3.35 -0.72
C GLY A 26 13.63 4.24 -0.39
N VAL A 27 13.11 4.84 -1.45
CA VAL A 27 11.87 5.62 -1.42
C VAL A 27 10.94 5.14 -2.52
N GLY A 28 9.64 5.22 -2.26
CA GLY A 28 8.68 4.70 -3.22
C GLY A 28 7.23 5.03 -2.93
N LEU A 29 6.37 4.35 -3.68
CA LEU A 29 4.93 4.31 -3.49
C LEU A 29 4.47 2.83 -3.55
N PRO A 30 3.43 2.45 -2.79
CA PRO A 30 2.62 3.31 -1.94
C PRO A 30 3.23 3.59 -0.55
N GLY A 31 4.48 3.25 -0.26
CA GLY A 31 5.18 3.59 1.00
C GLY A 31 6.40 4.47 0.76
N LEU A 32 6.49 5.62 1.45
CA LEU A 32 7.52 6.64 1.20
C LEU A 32 8.95 6.17 1.49
N VAL A 33 9.12 5.33 2.51
CA VAL A 33 10.43 4.79 2.92
C VAL A 33 10.37 3.29 2.82
N GLU A 34 11.38 2.72 2.19
CA GLU A 34 11.57 1.28 2.05
C GLU A 34 12.85 0.84 2.75
N LEU A 35 12.77 -0.26 3.47
CA LEU A 35 13.90 -0.96 4.07
C LEU A 35 13.72 -2.44 3.82
N GLY A 36 14.78 -3.13 3.40
CA GLY A 36 14.69 -4.55 3.20
C GLY A 36 16.01 -5.27 3.29
N TYR A 37 15.88 -6.60 3.22
CA TYR A 37 16.96 -7.54 3.30
C TYR A 37 16.77 -8.59 2.21
N ALA A 38 17.80 -8.79 1.39
CA ALA A 38 17.82 -9.76 0.32
C ALA A 38 18.95 -10.78 0.53
N PHE A 39 18.70 -12.02 0.14
CA PHE A 39 19.70 -13.08 0.16
C PHE A 39 19.51 -14.02 -1.04
N PRO A 40 20.61 -14.55 -1.60
CA PRO A 40 20.54 -15.42 -2.76
C PRO A 40 20.08 -16.81 -2.31
N MET A 41 19.12 -17.38 -3.04
CA MET A 41 18.67 -18.75 -2.80
C MET A 41 19.31 -19.71 -3.82
N ALA A 42 19.50 -19.27 -5.06
CA ALA A 42 20.20 -20.00 -6.11
C ALA A 42 20.90 -19.02 -7.06
N ARG A 43 21.62 -19.54 -8.08
CA ARG A 43 22.39 -18.72 -9.04
C ARG A 43 21.56 -17.59 -9.70
N ASN A 44 20.30 -17.85 -9.98
CA ASN A 44 19.38 -16.94 -10.65
C ASN A 44 18.13 -16.62 -9.82
N TRP A 45 18.15 -16.93 -8.52
CA TRP A 45 17.03 -16.67 -7.62
C TRP A 45 17.52 -15.99 -6.34
N GLY A 46 16.90 -14.87 -6.02
CA GLY A 46 16.99 -14.20 -4.73
C GLY A 46 15.66 -14.26 -3.99
N VAL A 47 15.72 -14.14 -2.67
CA VAL A 47 14.55 -13.91 -1.81
C VAL A 47 14.81 -12.66 -1.01
N ARG A 48 13.77 -11.82 -0.85
CA ARG A 48 13.84 -10.60 -0.06
C ARG A 48 12.63 -10.43 0.85
N ALA A 49 12.90 -9.88 2.02
CA ALA A 49 11.89 -9.41 2.94
C ALA A 49 12.03 -7.90 3.09
N GLU A 50 10.91 -7.18 3.02
CA GLU A 50 10.95 -5.72 3.02
C GLU A 50 9.79 -5.10 3.79
N PHE A 51 10.02 -3.89 4.26
CA PHE A 51 9.03 -3.01 4.83
C PHE A 51 9.02 -1.72 4.01
N ALA A 52 7.85 -1.33 3.52
CA ALA A 52 7.64 -0.02 2.89
C ALA A 52 6.53 0.72 3.64
N GLY A 53 6.80 1.92 4.13
CA GLY A 53 5.86 2.65 4.98
C GLY A 53 6.15 4.12 5.10
N GLY A 54 5.52 4.76 6.08
CA GLY A 54 5.72 6.18 6.35
C GLY A 54 4.89 7.13 5.48
N LEU A 55 4.09 6.63 4.53
CA LEU A 55 3.09 7.45 3.85
C LEU A 55 1.92 7.71 4.81
N LYS A 56 1.85 8.94 5.32
CA LYS A 56 0.70 9.50 6.01
C LYS A 56 0.45 10.90 5.50
N ALA A 57 -0.72 11.14 4.93
CA ALA A 57 -1.11 12.46 4.44
C ALA A 57 -2.55 12.73 4.87
N ASP A 58 -2.82 13.95 5.30
CA ASP A 58 -4.16 14.44 5.60
C ASP A 58 -4.41 15.76 4.86
N LYS A 59 -5.66 16.00 4.50
CA LYS A 59 -6.10 17.22 3.84
C LYS A 59 -7.51 17.57 4.26
N ASN A 60 -7.67 18.78 4.78
CA ASN A 60 -8.97 19.38 5.04
C ASN A 60 -9.41 20.27 3.87
N GLY A 61 -10.71 20.52 3.77
CA GLY A 61 -11.26 21.49 2.83
C GLY A 61 -12.77 21.65 2.98
N GLU A 62 -13.31 22.62 2.26
CA GLU A 62 -14.75 22.86 2.18
C GLU A 62 -15.15 22.82 0.71
N ARG A 63 -16.23 22.10 0.39
CA ARG A 63 -16.79 22.07 -0.97
C ARG A 63 -18.30 22.01 -0.86
N GLU A 64 -18.99 22.95 -1.51
CA GLU A 64 -20.46 22.98 -1.57
C GLU A 64 -21.12 22.92 -0.18
N GLY A 65 -20.55 23.64 0.80
CA GLY A 65 -21.06 23.65 2.17
C GLY A 65 -20.80 22.34 2.94
N VAL A 66 -19.89 21.48 2.48
CA VAL A 66 -19.45 20.28 3.21
C VAL A 66 -17.98 20.42 3.57
N ASN A 67 -17.69 20.41 4.87
CA ASN A 67 -16.33 20.35 5.39
C ASN A 67 -15.86 18.90 5.33
N TYR A 68 -14.70 18.64 4.74
CA TYR A 68 -14.14 17.29 4.65
C TYR A 68 -12.72 17.24 5.20
N LEU A 69 -12.37 16.08 5.76
CA LEU A 69 -11.03 15.66 6.14
C LEU A 69 -10.74 14.33 5.45
N GLY A 70 -9.82 14.35 4.48
CA GLY A 70 -9.28 13.17 3.85
C GLY A 70 -7.99 12.75 4.53
N GLU A 71 -7.84 11.47 4.84
CA GLU A 71 -6.62 10.89 5.40
C GLU A 71 -6.20 9.67 4.57
N ILE A 72 -4.91 9.56 4.27
CA ILE A 72 -4.31 8.40 3.60
C ILE A 72 -3.19 7.87 4.48
N ARG A 73 -3.15 6.55 4.67
CA ARG A 73 -2.07 5.85 5.32
C ARG A 73 -1.70 4.59 4.54
N SER A 74 -0.41 4.36 4.38
CA SER A 74 0.09 3.16 3.70
C SER A 74 1.35 2.63 4.36
N ASN A 75 1.28 1.36 4.77
CA ASN A 75 2.42 0.55 5.18
C ASN A 75 2.24 -0.85 4.60
N ARG A 76 3.32 -1.52 4.25
CA ARG A 76 3.34 -2.91 3.82
C ARG A 76 4.60 -3.63 4.29
N VAL A 77 4.48 -4.93 4.47
CA VAL A 77 5.59 -5.88 4.59
C VAL A 77 5.52 -6.83 3.41
N GLY A 78 6.63 -7.06 2.72
CA GLY A 78 6.70 -7.97 1.57
C GLY A 78 7.61 -9.16 1.84
N LEU A 79 7.23 -10.32 1.30
CA LEU A 79 8.13 -11.45 1.07
C LEU A 79 8.11 -11.75 -0.42
N LEU A 80 9.23 -11.50 -1.09
CA LEU A 80 9.34 -11.49 -2.54
C LEU A 80 10.45 -12.43 -2.99
N ALA A 81 10.25 -13.05 -4.15
CA ALA A 81 11.24 -13.81 -4.88
C ALA A 81 11.62 -13.05 -6.15
N ASP A 82 12.91 -12.95 -6.40
CA ASP A 82 13.49 -12.27 -7.55
C ASP A 82 14.13 -13.33 -8.46
N TRP A 83 13.60 -13.47 -9.67
CA TRP A 83 14.19 -14.31 -10.70
C TRP A 83 15.02 -13.45 -11.66
N PHE A 84 16.26 -13.83 -11.89
CA PHE A 84 17.20 -13.16 -12.80
C PHE A 84 17.31 -13.96 -14.10
N PRO A 85 16.47 -13.68 -15.13
CA PRO A 85 16.47 -14.44 -16.37
C PRO A 85 17.72 -14.18 -17.24
N PHE A 86 18.41 -13.06 -16.99
CA PHE A 86 19.61 -12.64 -17.70
C PHE A 86 20.76 -12.53 -16.71
N GLU A 87 22.00 -12.63 -17.18
CA GLU A 87 23.19 -12.34 -16.36
C GLU A 87 23.39 -10.83 -16.12
N SER A 88 22.30 -10.12 -15.79
CA SER A 88 22.22 -8.67 -15.61
C SER A 88 21.34 -8.31 -14.41
N GLY A 89 21.21 -7.00 -14.14
CA GLY A 89 20.49 -6.50 -12.96
C GLY A 89 18.99 -6.68 -13.05
N PHE A 90 18.51 -6.98 -14.26
CA PHE A 90 17.11 -7.16 -14.52
C PHE A 90 16.56 -8.40 -13.81
N ARG A 91 15.44 -8.22 -13.14
CA ARG A 91 14.73 -9.28 -12.43
C ARG A 91 13.23 -9.21 -12.65
N LEU A 92 12.61 -10.39 -12.60
CA LEU A 92 11.18 -10.56 -12.45
C LEU A 92 10.89 -10.83 -10.98
N VAL A 93 9.90 -10.13 -10.43
CA VAL A 93 9.58 -10.15 -9.01
C VAL A 93 8.21 -10.78 -8.82
N GLY A 94 8.11 -11.72 -7.89
CA GLY A 94 6.84 -12.34 -7.50
C GLY A 94 6.80 -12.62 -6.01
N GLY A 95 5.66 -12.40 -5.36
CA GLY A 95 5.56 -12.70 -3.94
C GLY A 95 4.24 -12.29 -3.31
N LEU A 96 4.27 -12.12 -2.00
CA LEU A 96 3.11 -11.74 -1.20
C LEU A 96 3.44 -10.51 -0.35
N THR A 97 2.48 -9.62 -0.19
CA THR A 97 2.56 -8.49 0.72
C THR A 97 1.48 -8.57 1.77
N VAL A 98 1.80 -8.11 2.98
CA VAL A 98 0.88 -7.84 4.07
C VAL A 98 0.71 -6.34 4.18
N ASN A 99 -0.52 -5.83 4.06
CA ASN A 99 -0.79 -4.41 3.84
C ASN A 99 -1.63 -3.79 4.98
N ASP A 100 -1.26 -2.57 5.37
CA ASP A 100 -2.09 -1.60 6.12
C ASP A 100 -2.22 -0.34 5.27
N ILE A 101 -2.97 -0.47 4.18
CA ILE A 101 -3.22 0.60 3.20
C ILE A 101 -4.70 0.99 3.29
N LYS A 102 -4.95 2.24 3.64
CA LYS A 102 -6.30 2.77 3.85
C LYS A 102 -6.38 4.25 3.50
N ALA A 103 -7.56 4.64 3.05
CA ALA A 103 -7.95 6.03 2.89
C ALA A 103 -9.28 6.25 3.61
N ASN A 104 -9.34 7.29 4.43
CA ASN A 104 -10.56 7.67 5.13
C ASN A 104 -10.97 9.06 4.63
N LEU A 105 -12.27 9.27 4.46
CA LEU A 105 -12.85 10.58 4.20
C LEU A 105 -13.91 10.81 5.28
N ARG A 106 -13.80 11.93 5.98
CA ARG A 106 -14.76 12.33 7.01
C ARG A 106 -15.37 13.66 6.60
N GLY A 107 -16.67 13.66 6.31
CA GLY A 107 -17.43 14.83 5.86
C GLY A 107 -18.46 15.25 6.91
N VAL A 108 -18.56 16.56 7.15
CA VAL A 108 -19.64 17.17 7.95
C VAL A 108 -20.24 18.31 7.14
N GLY A 109 -21.54 18.25 6.92
CA GLY A 109 -22.24 19.31 6.22
C GLY A 109 -22.47 20.54 7.10
N ALA A 110 -22.30 21.70 6.49
CA ALA A 110 -22.50 23.04 7.03
C ALA A 110 -23.46 23.89 6.17
N GLY A 111 -24.03 23.30 5.11
CA GLY A 111 -24.95 23.95 4.19
C GLY A 111 -25.73 22.93 3.37
N THR A 112 -26.12 23.27 2.15
CA THR A 112 -26.91 22.39 1.28
C THR A 112 -26.04 21.69 0.24
N ALA A 113 -26.20 20.38 0.07
CA ALA A 113 -25.59 19.61 -1.02
C ALA A 113 -26.66 19.12 -2.00
N THR A 114 -26.27 18.86 -3.24
CA THR A 114 -27.17 18.22 -4.23
C THR A 114 -26.89 16.72 -4.24
N ILE A 115 -27.83 15.92 -3.75
CA ILE A 115 -27.77 14.46 -3.77
C ILE A 115 -28.88 13.97 -4.70
N ASN A 116 -28.53 13.26 -5.77
CA ASN A 116 -29.47 12.73 -6.76
C ASN A 116 -30.49 13.80 -7.27
N SER A 117 -29.96 14.95 -7.70
CA SER A 117 -30.74 16.11 -8.18
C SER A 117 -31.71 16.74 -7.16
N LYS A 118 -31.64 16.38 -5.87
CA LYS A 118 -32.36 17.04 -4.78
C LYS A 118 -31.38 17.87 -3.96
N THR A 119 -31.76 19.12 -3.69
CA THR A 119 -31.07 19.95 -2.71
C THR A 119 -31.44 19.47 -1.31
N VAL A 120 -30.45 19.00 -0.56
CA VAL A 120 -30.62 18.49 0.80
C VAL A 120 -29.80 19.36 1.74
N ASP A 121 -30.40 19.79 2.85
CA ASP A 121 -29.68 20.45 3.94
C ASP A 121 -28.80 19.42 4.67
N MET A 122 -27.48 19.60 4.54
CA MET A 122 -26.47 18.77 5.18
C MET A 122 -26.04 19.32 6.54
N THR A 123 -26.61 20.43 7.02
CA THR A 123 -26.17 21.06 8.27
C THR A 123 -26.24 20.08 9.44
N GLY A 124 -25.08 19.72 10.00
CA GLY A 124 -24.97 18.75 11.09
C GLY A 124 -25.00 17.29 10.68
N GLU A 125 -25.19 16.99 9.39
CA GLU A 125 -25.14 15.63 8.84
C GLU A 125 -23.69 15.20 8.59
N THR A 126 -23.43 13.91 8.75
CA THR A 126 -22.10 13.34 8.51
C THR A 126 -22.09 12.35 7.35
N PHE A 127 -20.97 12.33 6.63
CA PHE A 127 -20.73 11.40 5.54
C PHE A 127 -19.29 10.91 5.61
N ASN A 128 -19.11 9.67 6.07
CA ASN A 128 -17.81 9.06 6.28
C ASN A 128 -17.61 7.91 5.29
N VAL A 129 -16.44 7.85 4.67
CA VAL A 129 -16.06 6.77 3.76
C VAL A 129 -14.72 6.21 4.19
N ASP A 130 -14.66 4.92 4.49
CA ASP A 130 -13.43 4.20 4.77
C ASP A 130 -13.15 3.21 3.61
N VAL A 131 -12.04 3.43 2.91
CA VAL A 131 -11.54 2.56 1.84
C VAL A 131 -10.31 1.81 2.35
N ARG A 132 -10.32 0.49 2.24
CA ARG A 132 -9.21 -0.38 2.70
C ARG A 132 -8.77 -1.32 1.60
N PHE A 133 -7.46 -1.42 1.38
CA PHE A 133 -6.88 -2.43 0.52
C PHE A 133 -6.81 -3.79 1.25
N PRO A 134 -6.81 -4.94 0.54
CA PRO A 134 -6.73 -6.24 1.20
C PRO A 134 -5.46 -6.40 2.04
N SER A 135 -5.61 -7.05 3.20
CA SER A 135 -4.51 -7.24 4.14
C SER A 135 -3.41 -8.15 3.61
N VAL A 136 -3.72 -9.06 2.68
CA VAL A 136 -2.73 -9.90 2.01
C VAL A 136 -2.99 -9.84 0.51
N THR A 137 -1.96 -9.53 -0.27
CA THR A 137 -2.07 -9.48 -1.74
C THR A 137 -0.88 -10.12 -2.43
N PRO A 138 -1.09 -10.83 -3.56
CA PRO A 138 0.00 -11.15 -4.47
C PRO A 138 0.62 -9.88 -5.05
N TYR A 139 1.93 -9.92 -5.20
CA TYR A 139 2.74 -8.90 -5.84
C TYR A 139 3.43 -9.49 -7.06
N VAL A 140 3.39 -8.76 -8.17
CA VAL A 140 4.15 -9.07 -9.38
C VAL A 140 4.80 -7.81 -9.91
N GLY A 141 6.02 -7.92 -10.40
CA GLY A 141 6.76 -6.76 -10.89
C GLY A 141 8.01 -7.12 -11.65
N ILE A 142 8.73 -6.06 -12.01
CA ILE A 142 10.05 -6.10 -12.60
C ILE A 142 10.95 -5.18 -11.78
N GLY A 143 12.25 -5.46 -11.79
CA GLY A 143 13.20 -4.61 -11.13
C GLY A 143 14.57 -4.64 -11.79
N TYR A 144 15.42 -3.75 -11.33
CA TYR A 144 16.83 -3.70 -11.68
C TYR A 144 17.66 -3.52 -10.40
N GLY A 145 18.72 -4.29 -10.23
CA GLY A 145 19.62 -4.19 -9.07
C GLY A 145 19.68 -5.49 -8.28
N HIS A 146 19.99 -5.41 -6.99
CA HIS A 146 20.15 -6.57 -6.10
C HIS A 146 21.05 -7.64 -6.71
N HIS A 147 22.12 -7.18 -7.34
CA HIS A 147 23.15 -8.04 -7.90
C HIS A 147 23.90 -8.70 -6.75
N LEU A 148 23.39 -9.84 -6.33
CA LEU A 148 24.00 -10.74 -5.34
C LEU A 148 25.17 -11.51 -5.98
N ARG A 149 26.03 -10.81 -6.73
CA ARG A 149 27.35 -11.32 -7.13
C ARG A 149 28.29 -11.17 -5.95
N ASP A 150 29.34 -11.99 -5.91
CA ASP A 150 30.32 -12.10 -4.81
C ASP A 150 31.11 -10.81 -4.47
N THR A 151 30.75 -9.68 -5.07
CA THR A 151 31.42 -8.39 -4.88
C THR A 151 30.69 -7.58 -3.81
N LYS A 152 31.33 -7.43 -2.65
CA LYS A 152 30.85 -6.55 -1.58
C LYS A 152 30.86 -5.09 -2.01
N GLY A 153 29.90 -4.32 -1.52
CA GLY A 153 29.87 -2.87 -1.73
C GLY A 153 28.48 -2.30 -1.98
N TRP A 154 28.47 -1.04 -2.41
CA TRP A 154 27.26 -0.29 -2.68
C TRP A 154 26.69 -0.61 -4.06
N GLY A 155 25.36 -0.68 -4.14
CA GLY A 155 24.60 -0.80 -5.37
C GLY A 155 23.39 0.13 -5.36
N PHE A 156 22.58 0.02 -6.40
CA PHE A 156 21.28 0.67 -6.48
C PHE A 156 20.21 -0.35 -6.85
N HIS A 157 18.96 -0.02 -6.53
CA HIS A 157 17.82 -0.77 -6.99
C HIS A 157 16.73 0.14 -7.52
N ALA A 158 15.94 -0.44 -8.43
CA ALA A 158 14.70 0.10 -8.93
C ALA A 158 13.69 -1.03 -9.04
N ASP A 159 12.47 -0.82 -8.57
CA ASP A 159 11.37 -1.79 -8.67
C ASP A 159 10.12 -1.11 -9.19
N LEU A 160 9.43 -1.80 -10.11
CA LEU A 160 8.12 -1.44 -10.61
C LEU A 160 7.23 -2.68 -10.56
N GLY A 161 6.12 -2.61 -9.85
CA GLY A 161 5.20 -3.73 -9.74
C GLY A 161 3.79 -3.31 -9.39
N VAL A 162 2.95 -4.31 -9.19
CA VAL A 162 1.53 -4.16 -8.84
C VAL A 162 1.18 -5.16 -7.75
N MET A 163 0.37 -4.72 -6.80
CA MET A 163 -0.34 -5.60 -5.87
C MET A 163 -1.75 -5.84 -6.42
N VAL A 164 -2.16 -7.11 -6.53
CA VAL A 164 -3.49 -7.45 -7.05
C VAL A 164 -4.44 -7.68 -5.88
N GLY A 165 -5.52 -6.91 -5.84
CA GLY A 165 -6.49 -6.95 -4.75
C GLY A 165 -7.63 -5.96 -4.95
N SER A 166 -8.81 -6.31 -4.44
CA SER A 166 -10.02 -5.50 -4.54
C SER A 166 -10.20 -4.64 -3.28
N PHE A 167 -10.44 -3.34 -3.47
CA PHE A 167 -10.65 -2.44 -2.34
C PHE A 167 -12.00 -2.72 -1.67
N ASN A 168 -12.01 -2.67 -0.34
CA ASN A 168 -13.24 -2.72 0.44
C ASN A 168 -13.63 -1.32 0.90
N THR A 169 -14.85 -0.91 0.58
CA THR A 169 -15.41 0.40 0.94
C THR A 169 -16.54 0.25 1.94
N LYS A 170 -16.47 1.05 3.00
CA LYS A 170 -17.53 1.22 3.99
C LYS A 170 -17.96 2.68 3.98
N VAL A 171 -19.26 2.91 3.89
CA VAL A 171 -19.86 4.24 3.96
C VAL A 171 -20.73 4.30 5.23
N GLU A 172 -20.56 5.33 6.02
CA GLU A 172 -21.35 5.61 7.22
C GLU A 172 -21.92 7.02 7.12
N THR A 173 -23.23 7.19 7.25
CA THR A 173 -23.89 8.48 7.12
C THR A 173 -25.12 8.62 8.02
N THR A 174 -25.41 9.84 8.49
CA THR A 174 -26.62 10.17 9.26
C THR A 174 -27.81 10.55 8.37
N LEU A 175 -27.62 10.59 7.05
CA LEU A 175 -28.65 10.97 6.07
C LEU A 175 -29.82 9.99 5.99
N VAL A 176 -29.56 8.72 6.29
CA VAL A 176 -30.60 7.68 6.38
C VAL A 176 -31.41 7.87 7.66
N ASP A 177 -30.73 8.11 8.78
CA ASP A 177 -31.36 8.30 10.09
C ASP A 177 -32.23 9.57 10.15
N SER A 178 -31.86 10.60 9.38
CA SER A 178 -32.66 11.83 9.24
C SER A 178 -33.83 11.70 8.25
N GLY A 179 -34.01 10.54 7.61
CA GLY A 179 -35.09 10.27 6.65
C GLY A 179 -35.00 11.10 5.37
N LYS A 180 -33.84 11.70 5.10
CA LYS A 180 -33.59 12.55 3.92
C LYS A 180 -33.26 11.72 2.67
N VAL A 181 -32.77 10.50 2.88
CA VAL A 181 -32.34 9.54 1.86
C VAL A 181 -32.72 8.13 2.33
N ASP A 182 -33.14 7.25 1.43
CA ASP A 182 -33.43 5.86 1.79
C ASP A 182 -32.14 5.03 1.89
N GLN A 183 -32.12 3.99 2.73
CA GLN A 183 -30.96 3.08 2.83
C GLN A 183 -30.60 2.47 1.46
N ALA A 184 -31.61 2.23 0.61
CA ALA A 184 -31.41 1.70 -0.74
C ALA A 184 -30.60 2.65 -1.65
N ASP A 185 -30.73 3.97 -1.46
CA ASP A 185 -29.96 4.95 -2.23
C ASP A 185 -28.49 4.96 -1.79
N ILE A 186 -28.23 4.84 -0.48
CA ILE A 186 -26.86 4.73 0.06
C ILE A 186 -26.22 3.39 -0.33
N ASP A 187 -26.99 2.30 -0.36
CA ASP A 187 -26.51 1.00 -0.78
C ASP A 187 -26.17 0.98 -2.27
N ALA A 188 -27.00 1.61 -3.12
CA ALA A 188 -26.73 1.76 -4.55
C ALA A 188 -25.47 2.61 -4.79
N GLU A 189 -25.34 3.77 -4.14
CA GLU A 189 -24.15 4.63 -4.24
C GLU A 189 -22.89 3.88 -3.74
N THR A 190 -23.01 3.14 -2.63
CA THR A 190 -21.89 2.33 -2.10
C THR A 190 -21.51 1.21 -3.07
N GLN A 191 -22.49 0.63 -3.78
CA GLN A 191 -22.25 -0.40 -4.78
C GLN A 191 -21.59 0.17 -6.03
N ASP A 192 -22.04 1.31 -6.53
CA ASP A 192 -21.40 2.00 -7.66
C ASP A 192 -19.96 2.41 -7.36
N LEU A 193 -19.70 2.89 -6.12
CA LEU A 193 -18.35 3.17 -5.63
C LEU A 193 -17.49 1.91 -5.56
N ARG A 194 -18.05 0.79 -5.07
CA ARG A 194 -17.35 -0.49 -5.03
C ARG A 194 -17.03 -1.00 -6.43
N ASP A 195 -17.99 -0.93 -7.36
CA ASP A 195 -17.80 -1.41 -8.73
C ASP A 195 -16.76 -0.56 -9.46
N SER A 196 -16.78 0.76 -9.25
CA SER A 196 -15.76 1.67 -9.76
C SER A 196 -14.36 1.35 -9.20
N LEU A 197 -14.23 1.07 -7.91
CA LEU A 197 -12.96 0.71 -7.28
C LEU A 197 -12.48 -0.70 -7.64
N ASN A 198 -13.40 -1.66 -7.78
CA ASN A 198 -13.09 -3.05 -8.11
C ASN A 198 -12.69 -3.23 -9.58
N SER A 199 -13.16 -2.35 -10.47
CA SER A 199 -12.67 -2.31 -11.86
C SER A 199 -11.14 -2.11 -11.93
N HIS A 200 -10.54 -1.52 -10.90
CA HIS A 200 -9.09 -1.35 -10.73
C HIS A 200 -8.59 -2.22 -9.58
N SER A 201 -8.65 -3.55 -9.74
CA SER A 201 -8.14 -4.54 -8.78
C SER A 201 -6.60 -4.59 -8.68
N ILE A 202 -5.90 -3.49 -9.00
CA ILE A 202 -4.45 -3.37 -8.96
C ILE A 202 -4.03 -2.08 -8.26
N LEU A 203 -3.02 -2.17 -7.42
CA LEU A 203 -2.36 -1.03 -6.79
C LEU A 203 -0.90 -0.97 -7.25
N PRO A 204 -0.51 0.00 -8.09
CA PRO A 204 0.87 0.12 -8.55
C PRO A 204 1.83 0.43 -7.41
N SER A 205 3.04 -0.07 -7.55
CA SER A 205 4.15 0.17 -6.65
C SER A 205 5.41 0.50 -7.45
N LEU A 206 6.13 1.52 -7.01
CA LEU A 206 7.37 1.98 -7.61
C LEU A 206 8.34 2.30 -6.48
N SER A 207 9.58 1.85 -6.56
CA SER A 207 10.63 2.26 -5.64
C SER A 207 11.99 2.36 -6.28
N LEU A 208 12.84 3.18 -5.65
CA LEU A 208 14.21 3.45 -6.03
C LEU A 208 15.05 3.58 -4.77
N GLY A 209 16.29 3.09 -4.80
CA GLY A 209 17.15 3.23 -3.63
C GLY A 209 18.55 2.68 -3.81
N VAL A 210 19.22 2.50 -2.68
CA VAL A 210 20.59 2.01 -2.58
C VAL A 210 20.61 0.65 -1.90
N THR A 211 21.59 -0.16 -2.27
CA THR A 211 21.84 -1.46 -1.66
C THR A 211 23.26 -1.52 -1.12
N TYR A 212 23.49 -2.39 -0.14
CA TYR A 212 24.81 -2.70 0.39
C TYR A 212 24.96 -4.20 0.61
N THR A 213 25.86 -4.80 -0.17
CA THR A 213 26.16 -6.23 -0.16
C THR A 213 27.39 -6.52 0.71
N TYR A 214 27.31 -7.52 1.60
CA TYR A 214 28.37 -7.87 2.54
C TYR A 214 28.61 -9.37 2.72
#